data_AF-A0A8C3NYV1-F1
#
_entry.id   AF-A0A8C3NYV1-F1
#
_cell.length_a   1.000
_cell.length_b   1.000
_cell.length_c   1.000
_cell.angle_alpha   90.00
_cell.angle_beta   90.00
_cell.angle_gamma   90.00
#
_symmetry.space_group_name_H-M   'P 1'
#
loop_
_entity.id
_entity.type
_entity.pdbx_description
1 polymer ?
#
loop_
_entity_poly.entity_id
_entity_poly.type
_entity_poly.pdbx_seq_one_letter_code
_entity_poly.pdbx_strand_id
1 'polypeptide(L)'
;METKRAEIPSSVLDDLCSRFILHIPSEERDNAIRVCFQIELAHWFYLDFYMQNTPGLPQCGIRDFAKADILFITLTILCLGGKMQTKYC
;
A
#
# COMPACT_ATOMS: atom_id res chain seq x y z
N MET A 1 19.12 -1.78 -21.96
CA MET A 1 17.87 -1.01 -21.74
C MET A 1 17.47 -1.33 -20.31
N GLU A 2 17.89 -0.50 -19.37
CA GLU A 2 17.65 -0.74 -17.96
C GLU A 2 16.17 -0.44 -17.71
N THR A 3 15.37 -1.49 -17.57
CA THR A 3 13.99 -1.38 -17.12
C THR A 3 14.07 -0.88 -15.68
N LYS A 4 14.17 0.45 -15.50
CA LYS A 4 14.06 1.07 -14.18
C LYS A 4 12.77 0.55 -13.59
N ARG A 5 12.88 -0.34 -12.60
CA ARG A 5 11.71 -0.76 -11.84
C ARG A 5 11.06 0.51 -11.38
N ALA A 6 9.82 0.62 -11.78
CA ALA A 6 8.99 1.78 -11.67
C ALA A 6 8.61 1.86 -10.18
N GLU A 7 9.55 2.31 -9.34
CA GLU A 7 9.44 2.27 -7.88
C GLU A 7 8.53 3.40 -7.42
N ILE A 8 7.38 3.00 -6.85
CA ILE A 8 6.45 3.92 -6.22
C ILE A 8 7.18 4.52 -5.00
N PRO A 9 7.17 5.85 -4.81
CA PRO A 9 7.78 6.46 -3.64
C PRO A 9 7.21 5.90 -2.34
N SER A 10 8.07 5.62 -1.36
CA SER A 10 7.65 5.07 -0.06
C SER A 10 6.67 5.96 0.69
N SER A 11 6.75 7.30 0.50
CA SER A 11 5.78 8.24 1.08
C SER A 11 4.36 8.07 0.53
N VAL A 12 4.23 7.67 -0.73
CA VAL A 12 2.93 7.39 -1.36
C VAL A 12 2.37 6.07 -0.83
N LEU A 13 3.22 5.03 -0.76
CA LEU A 13 2.84 3.74 -0.18
C LEU A 13 2.42 3.88 1.29
N ASP A 14 3.13 4.70 2.08
CA ASP A 14 2.78 4.97 3.48
C ASP A 14 1.40 5.64 3.61
N ASP A 15 1.12 6.66 2.80
CA ASP A 15 -0.19 7.34 2.80
C ASP A 15 -1.31 6.37 2.39
N LEU A 16 -1.12 5.58 1.33
CA LEU A 16 -2.10 4.59 0.88
C LEU A 16 -2.32 3.47 1.91
N CYS A 17 -1.25 2.92 2.47
CA CYS A 17 -1.32 1.91 3.54
C CYS A 17 -2.03 2.47 4.78
N SER A 18 -1.76 3.72 5.17
CA SER A 18 -2.43 4.36 6.32
C SER A 18 -3.93 4.53 6.10
N ARG A 19 -4.33 4.87 4.87
CA ARG A 19 -5.73 5.13 4.50
C ARG A 19 -6.55 3.85 4.34
N PHE A 20 -6.00 2.86 3.64
CA PHE A 20 -6.76 1.68 3.20
C PHE A 20 -6.49 0.43 4.02
N ILE A 21 -5.29 0.28 4.61
CA ILE A 21 -4.84 -0.99 5.21
C ILE A 21 -4.75 -0.92 6.74
N LEU A 22 -4.20 0.17 7.29
CA LEU A 22 -3.97 0.32 8.73
C LEU A 22 -5.24 0.38 9.56
N HIS A 23 -6.30 0.98 9.00
CA HIS A 23 -7.60 1.10 9.66
C HIS A 23 -8.48 -0.15 9.50
N ILE A 24 -8.04 -1.17 8.75
CA ILE A 24 -8.80 -2.42 8.63
C ILE A 24 -8.77 -3.15 9.97
N PRO A 25 -9.93 -3.52 10.54
CA PRO A 25 -9.99 -4.30 11.76
C PRO A 25 -9.30 -5.66 11.60
N SER A 26 -8.73 -6.20 12.69
CA SER A 26 -7.95 -7.45 12.67
C SER A 26 -8.69 -8.62 12.01
N GLU A 27 -10.00 -8.74 12.27
CA GLU A 27 -10.86 -9.80 11.71
C GLU A 27 -10.97 -9.71 10.17
N GLU A 28 -10.91 -8.52 9.61
CA GLU A 28 -10.92 -8.32 8.17
C GLU A 28 -9.54 -8.53 7.54
N ARG A 29 -8.46 -8.33 8.31
CA ARG A 29 -7.08 -8.60 7.83
C ARG A 29 -6.78 -10.09 7.68
N ASP A 30 -7.45 -10.95 8.45
CA ASP A 30 -7.41 -12.41 8.26
C ASP A 30 -8.14 -12.86 6.98
N ASN A 31 -8.99 -12.00 6.40
CA ASN A 31 -9.67 -12.30 5.15
C ASN A 31 -8.89 -11.76 3.95
N ALA A 32 -8.11 -12.64 3.31
CA ALA A 32 -7.32 -12.32 2.13
C ALA A 32 -8.11 -11.64 1.00
N ILE A 33 -9.41 -11.96 0.85
CA ILE A 33 -10.26 -11.32 -0.17
C ILE A 33 -10.47 -9.84 0.17
N ARG A 34 -10.75 -9.53 1.44
CA ARG A 34 -10.94 -8.14 1.89
C ARG A 34 -9.66 -7.32 1.72
N VAL A 35 -8.51 -7.91 2.05
CA VAL A 35 -7.20 -7.29 1.84
C VAL A 35 -6.95 -7.03 0.34
N CYS A 36 -7.24 -7.99 -0.53
CA CYS A 36 -7.10 -7.81 -1.98
C CYS A 36 -7.98 -6.67 -2.52
N PHE A 37 -9.24 -6.55 -2.07
CA PHE A 37 -10.10 -5.44 -2.48
C PHE A 37 -9.55 -4.08 -2.05
N GLN A 38 -8.97 -4.00 -0.86
CA GLN A 38 -8.38 -2.75 -0.36
C GLN A 38 -7.11 -2.38 -1.12
N ILE A 39 -6.28 -3.37 -1.49
CA ILE A 39 -5.12 -3.16 -2.38
C ILE A 39 -5.58 -2.68 -3.76
N GLU A 40 -6.67 -3.24 -4.29
CA GLU A 40 -7.24 -2.80 -5.56
C GLU A 40 -7.75 -1.35 -5.46
N LEU A 41 -8.51 -1.00 -4.43
CA LEU A 41 -8.94 0.39 -4.21
C LEU A 41 -7.75 1.36 -4.07
N ALA A 42 -6.70 0.98 -3.34
CA ALA A 42 -5.49 1.78 -3.20
C ALA A 42 -4.76 1.98 -4.55
N HIS A 43 -4.73 0.95 -5.40
CA HIS A 43 -4.15 1.03 -6.75
C HIS A 43 -4.95 2.00 -7.64
N TRP A 44 -6.27 1.90 -7.63
CA TRP A 44 -7.14 2.82 -8.38
C TRP A 44 -6.98 4.26 -7.87
N PHE A 45 -6.91 4.45 -6.55
CA PHE A 45 -6.65 5.77 -5.95
C PHE A 45 -5.27 6.31 -6.36
N TYR A 46 -4.24 5.47 -6.44
CA TYR A 46 -2.92 5.85 -6.93
C TYR A 46 -2.96 6.35 -8.39
N LEU A 47 -3.65 5.62 -9.26
CA LEU A 47 -3.78 6.00 -10.67
C LEU A 47 -4.57 7.32 -10.84
N ASP A 48 -5.66 7.49 -10.10
CA ASP A 48 -6.52 8.66 -10.27
C ASP A 48 -5.97 9.92 -9.60
N PHE A 49 -5.40 9.81 -8.39
CA PHE A 49 -4.94 10.97 -7.63
C PHE A 49 -3.45 11.24 -7.78
N TYR A 50 -2.58 10.22 -7.74
CA TYR A 50 -1.13 10.48 -7.76
C TYR A 50 -0.60 10.63 -9.17
N MET A 51 -0.96 9.72 -10.09
CA MET A 51 -0.48 9.81 -11.48
C MET A 51 -1.01 11.06 -12.20
N GLN A 52 -2.23 11.51 -11.91
CA GLN A 52 -2.76 12.74 -12.52
C GLN A 52 -2.08 14.01 -11.99
N ASN A 53 -1.70 14.03 -10.70
CA ASN A 53 -1.10 15.21 -10.08
C ASN A 53 0.43 15.27 -10.19
N THR A 54 1.11 14.15 -10.47
CA THR A 54 2.58 14.10 -10.54
C THR A 54 3.05 13.47 -11.86
N PRO A 55 3.30 14.29 -12.90
CA PRO A 55 3.84 13.79 -14.16
C PRO A 55 5.24 13.20 -13.93
N GLY A 56 5.41 11.92 -14.29
CA GLY A 56 6.67 11.18 -14.11
C GLY A 56 6.59 10.03 -13.10
N LEU A 57 5.46 9.87 -12.41
CA LEU A 57 5.21 8.67 -11.62
C LEU A 57 5.05 7.43 -12.53
N PRO A 58 5.58 6.28 -12.09
CA PRO A 58 5.49 5.08 -12.87
C PRO A 58 4.07 4.50 -12.88
N GLN A 59 3.57 4.18 -14.08
CA GLN A 59 2.39 3.33 -14.22
C GLN A 59 2.79 1.89 -13.91
N CYS A 60 2.27 1.35 -12.83
CA CYS A 60 2.48 -0.04 -12.43
C CYS A 60 1.16 -0.81 -12.54
N GLY A 61 1.25 -2.08 -12.93
CA GLY A 61 0.10 -2.99 -12.87
C GLY A 61 -0.23 -3.37 -11.43
N ILE A 62 -1.48 -3.78 -11.18
CA ILE A 62 -1.96 -4.23 -9.85
C ILE A 62 -1.02 -5.26 -9.19
N ARG A 63 -0.36 -6.13 -9.98
CA ARG A 63 0.58 -7.13 -9.46
C ARG A 63 1.87 -6.52 -8.89
N ASP A 64 2.42 -5.52 -9.58
CA ASP A 64 3.63 -4.82 -9.13
C ASP A 64 3.30 -3.89 -7.97
N PHE A 65 2.14 -3.21 -8.03
CA PHE A 65 1.60 -2.41 -6.94
C PHE A 65 1.38 -3.26 -5.67
N ALA A 66 0.65 -4.37 -5.79
CA ALA A 66 0.40 -5.28 -4.68
C ALA A 66 1.70 -5.84 -4.09
N LYS A 67 2.73 -6.13 -4.89
CA LYS A 67 4.03 -6.55 -4.35
C LYS A 67 4.69 -5.46 -3.51
N ALA A 68 4.64 -4.20 -3.96
CA ALA A 68 5.19 -3.07 -3.23
C ALA A 68 4.43 -2.83 -1.91
N ASP A 69 3.10 -2.79 -1.97
CA ASP A 69 2.23 -2.65 -0.79
C ASP A 69 2.40 -3.82 0.17
N ILE A 70 2.31 -5.07 -0.28
CA ILE A 70 2.44 -6.24 0.61
C ILE A 70 3.81 -6.27 1.29
N LEU A 71 4.89 -5.93 0.57
CA LEU A 71 6.23 -5.85 1.17
C LEU A 71 6.29 -4.74 2.23
N PHE A 72 5.70 -3.58 1.93
CA PHE A 72 5.64 -2.44 2.84
C PHE A 72 4.80 -2.73 4.08
N ILE A 73 3.61 -3.33 3.90
CA ILE A 73 2.70 -3.77 4.98
C ILE A 73 3.37 -4.83 5.84
N THR A 74 3.99 -5.84 5.24
CA THR A 74 4.66 -6.91 6.00
C THR A 74 5.81 -6.32 6.81
N LEU A 75 6.63 -5.44 6.23
CA LEU A 75 7.72 -4.78 6.94
C LEU A 75 7.20 -3.88 8.08
N THR A 76 6.16 -3.10 7.80
CA THR A 76 5.56 -2.15 8.74
C THR A 76 4.86 -2.88 9.89
N ILE A 77 4.00 -3.87 9.61
CA ILE A 77 3.33 -4.70 10.63
C ILE A 77 4.34 -5.55 11.40
N LEU A 78 5.37 -6.13 10.76
CA LEU A 78 6.39 -6.91 11.48
C LEU A 78 7.24 -6.02 12.41
N CYS A 79 7.64 -4.82 11.95
CA CYS A 79 8.35 -3.84 12.77
C CYS A 79 7.46 -3.25 13.88
N LEU A 80 6.16 -3.08 13.62
CA LEU A 80 5.19 -2.54 14.56
C LEU A 80 4.55 -3.61 15.46
N GLY A 81 4.72 -4.90 15.14
CA GLY A 81 4.30 -6.05 15.95
C GLY A 81 4.97 -6.11 17.32
N GLY A 82 6.01 -5.28 17.54
CA GLY A 82 6.56 -5.03 18.87
C GLY A 82 5.98 -3.82 19.62
N LYS A 83 5.25 -2.89 18.97
CA LYS A 83 4.86 -1.59 19.57
C LYS A 83 3.54 -0.95 19.12
N MET A 84 2.65 -1.62 18.38
CA MET A 84 1.44 -0.96 17.87
C MET A 84 0.13 -1.60 18.35
N GLN A 85 -0.15 -1.42 19.63
CA GLN A 85 -1.54 -1.30 20.10
C GLN A 85 -1.80 0.01 20.87
N THR A 86 -0.77 0.83 21.17
CA THR A 86 -0.89 1.93 22.15
C THR A 86 -0.68 3.34 21.60
N LYS A 87 -0.48 3.55 20.30
CA LYS A 87 -0.30 4.91 19.73
C LYS A 87 -1.51 5.49 18.99
N TYR A 88 -2.59 4.73 18.83
CA TYR A 88 -3.82 5.17 18.17
C TYR A 88 -5.08 4.85 19.00
N CYS A 89 -4.89 4.70 20.33
CA CYS A 89 -5.96 4.71 21.32
C CYS A 89 -5.85 6.01 22.14
#